data_AF-A0A9D1VU09-F1
#
_entry.id   AF-A0A9D1VU09-F1
#
_cell.length_a   1.000
_cell.length_b   1.000
_cell.length_c   1.000
_cell.angle_alpha   90.00
_cell.angle_beta   90.00
_cell.angle_gamma   90.00
#
_symmetry.space_group_name_H-M   'P 1'
#
loop_
_entity.id
_entity.type
_entity.pdbx_description
1 polymer ?
#
loop_
_entity_poly.entity_id
_entity_poly.type
_entity_poly.pdbx_seq_one_letter_code
_entity_poly.pdbx_strand_id
1 'polypeptide(L)' 'MAITASDVNALRQKTGVGMMDCKKALTEANGDMDKAIEILREKGMATAAKKAGRIAAEGIVD' A
#
# COMPACT_ATOMS: atom_id res chain seq x y z
N MET A 1 -4.71 16.54 12.24
CA MET A 1 -5.96 15.99 11.67
C MET A 1 -6.11 14.56 12.14
N ALA A 2 -7.27 14.18 12.68
CA ALA A 2 -7.51 12.81 13.09
C ALA A 2 -7.85 11.98 11.85
N ILE A 3 -6.94 11.10 11.44
CA ILE A 3 -7.19 10.14 10.35
C ILE A 3 -8.30 9.21 10.83
N THR A 4 -9.43 9.20 10.12
CA THR A 4 -10.57 8.39 10.52
C THR A 4 -10.41 6.97 10.02
N ALA A 5 -11.09 6.02 10.68
CA ALA A 5 -11.16 4.64 10.19
C ALA A 5 -11.80 4.56 8.80
N SER A 6 -12.68 5.52 8.47
CA SER A 6 -13.30 5.64 7.15
C SER A 6 -12.26 5.98 6.08
N ASP A 7 -11.35 6.93 6.35
CA ASP A 7 -10.30 7.34 5.42
C ASP A 7 -9.34 6.18 5.13
N VAL A 8 -8.94 5.45 6.17
CA VAL A 8 -8.10 4.25 6.02
C VAL A 8 -8.79 3.20 5.16
N ASN A 9 -10.10 2.99 5.37
CA ASN A 9 -10.86 2.00 4.63
C ASN A 9 -11.09 2.43 3.16
N ALA A 10 -11.30 3.72 2.91
CA ALA A 10 -11.43 4.27 1.57
C ALA A 10 -10.10 4.15 0.78
N LEU A 11 -8.96 4.45 1.42
CA LEU A 11 -7.65 4.27 0.80
C LEU A 11 -7.35 2.79 0.49
N ARG A 12 -7.72 1.88 1.41
CA ARG A 12 -7.62 0.43 1.20
C ARG A 12 -8.47 -0.03 0.02
N GLN A 13 -9.71 0.45 -0.12
CA GLN A 13 -10.57 0.09 -1.25
C GLN A 13 -10.02 0.58 -2.59
N LYS A 14 -9.38 1.75 -2.62
CA LYS A 14 -8.77 2.30 -3.84
C LYS A 14 -7.48 1.59 -4.24
N THR A 15 -6.64 1.24 -3.26
CA THR A 15 -5.26 0.77 -3.54
C THR A 15 -5.11 -0.75 -3.38
N GLY A 16 -6.02 -1.41 -2.68
CA GLY A 16 -5.94 -2.83 -2.33
C GLY A 16 -4.86 -3.15 -1.29
N VAL A 17 -4.17 -2.15 -0.75
CA VAL A 17 -3.05 -2.35 0.19
C VAL A 17 -3.59 -2.65 1.60
N GLY A 18 -2.81 -3.36 2.41
CA GLY A 18 -3.18 -3.73 3.77
C GLY A 18 -3.58 -2.52 4.64
N MET A 19 -4.51 -2.75 5.57
CA MET A 19 -5.10 -1.71 6.44
C MET A 19 -4.04 -0.91 7.23
N MET A 20 -2.99 -1.61 7.71
CA MET A 20 -1.87 -1.02 8.46
C MET A 20 -1.02 -0.09 7.60
N ASP A 21 -0.73 -0.48 6.36
CA ASP A 21 0.06 0.33 5.44
C ASP A 21 -0.72 1.56 4.97
N CYS A 22 -2.04 1.41 4.73
CA CYS A 22 -2.93 2.54 4.45
C CYS A 22 -2.96 3.56 5.61
N LYS A 23 -3.03 3.07 6.86
CA LYS A 23 -2.99 3.94 8.05
C LYS A 23 -1.66 4.67 8.17
N LYS A 24 -0.53 3.99 7.96
CA LYS A 24 0.81 4.60 7.98
C LYS A 24 0.97 5.63 6.87
N ALA A 25 0.54 5.31 5.64
CA ALA A 25 0.61 6.22 4.51
C ALA A 25 -0.22 7.49 4.73
N LEU A 26 -1.46 7.36 5.24
CA LEU A 26 -2.26 8.52 5.63
C LEU A 26 -1.62 9.33 6.75
N THR A 27 -0.90 8.68 7.67
CA THR A 27 -0.20 9.36 8.77
C THR A 27 1.01 10.16 8.26
N GLU A 28 1.81 9.57 7.38
CA GLU A 28 2.92 10.27 6.69
C GLU A 28 2.39 11.39 5.77
N ALA A 29 1.25 11.17 5.12
CA ALA A 29 0.58 12.15 4.26
C ALA A 29 -0.25 13.19 5.04
N ASN A 30 -0.30 13.13 6.37
CA ASN A 30 -1.12 14.02 7.22
C ASN A 30 -2.62 14.04 6.86
N GLY A 31 -3.16 12.93 6.35
CA GLY A 31 -4.55 12.79 5.92
C GLY A 31 -4.80 13.12 4.44
N ASP A 32 -3.76 13.46 3.68
CA ASP A 32 -3.83 13.67 2.24
C ASP A 32 -3.93 12.31 1.51
N MET A 33 -5.05 12.08 0.85
CA MET A 33 -5.33 10.84 0.11
C MET A 33 -4.40 10.65 -1.09
N ASP A 34 -4.12 11.72 -1.86
CA ASP A 34 -3.31 11.63 -3.07
C ASP A 34 -1.85 11.34 -2.71
N LYS A 35 -1.31 12.04 -1.71
CA LYS A 35 0.02 11.73 -1.16
C LYS A 35 0.08 10.33 -0.57
N ALA A 36 -0.95 9.87 0.14
CA ALA A 36 -0.96 8.52 0.69
C ALA A 36 -0.92 7.47 -0.42
N ILE A 37 -1.58 7.70 -1.56
CA ILE A 37 -1.52 6.80 -2.72
C ILE A 37 -0.11 6.76 -3.30
N GLU A 38 0.57 7.91 -3.45
CA GLU A 38 1.96 7.95 -3.93
C GLU A 38 2.92 7.19 -3.01
N ILE A 39 2.82 7.42 -1.70
CA ILE A 39 3.61 6.72 -0.68
C ILE A 39 3.39 5.21 -0.75
N LEU A 40 2.14 4.76 -0.89
CA LEU A 40 1.80 3.35 -1.04
C LEU A 40 2.37 2.76 -2.33
N ARG A 41 2.40 3.52 -3.41
CA ARG A 41 2.93 3.09 -4.71
C ARG A 41 4.44 2.87 -4.64
N GLU A 42 5.18 3.82 -4.07
CA GLU A 42 6.62 3.70 -3.85
C GLU A 42 6.96 2.53 -2.93
N LYS A 43 6.25 2.38 -1.81
CA LYS A 43 6.40 1.25 -0.88
C LYS A 43 6.06 -0.09 -1.55
N GLY A 44 5.06 -0.10 -2.43
CA GLY A 44 4.69 -1.26 -3.25
C GLY A 44 5.82 -1.71 -4.16
N MET A 45 6.47 -0.77 -4.85
CA MET A 45 7.62 -1.06 -5.73
C MET A 45 8.81 -1.59 -4.95
N ALA A 46 9.14 -1.00 -3.79
CA ALA A 46 10.22 -1.49 -2.93
C ALA A 46 9.95 -2.92 -2.42
N THR A 47 8.69 -3.22 -2.10
CA THR A 47 8.28 -4.56 -1.64
C THR A 47 8.30 -5.57 -2.79
N ALA A 48 7.88 -5.16 -3.99
CA ALA A 48 7.97 -5.97 -5.20
C ALA A 48 9.43 -6.29 -5.55
N ALA A 49 10.33 -5.30 -5.47
CA ALA A 49 11.77 -5.50 -5.69
C ALA A 49 12.37 -6.49 -4.66
N LYS A 50 12.01 -6.38 -3.38
CA LYS A 50 12.42 -7.35 -2.35
C LYS A 50 11.87 -8.77 -2.60
N LYS A 51 10.68 -8.87 -3.21
CA LYS A 51 10.07 -10.15 -3.57
C LYS A 51 10.65 -10.73 -4.86
N ALA A 52 11.14 -9.91 -5.79
CA ALA A 52 11.75 -10.35 -7.04
C ALA A 52 13.01 -11.21 -6.80
N GLY A 53 13.70 -11.01 -5.69
CA GLY A 53 14.82 -11.88 -5.27
C GLY A 53 14.40 -13.25 -4.74
N ARG A 54 13.11 -13.53 -4.56
CA ARG A 54 12.62 -14.86 -4.17
C ARG A 54 12.42 -15.69 -5.43
N ILE A 55 13.05 -16.87 -5.48
CA ILE A 55 12.80 -17.84 -6.54
C ILE A 55 11.33 -18.26 -6.46
N ALA A 56 10.54 -17.90 -7.46
CA ALA A 56 9.18 -18.39 -7.63
C ALA A 56 9.24 -19.72 -8.38
N ALA A 57 9.30 -20.84 -7.64
CA ALA A 57 9.44 -22.19 -8.21
C ALA A 57 8.11 -22.81 -8.68
N GLU A 58 6.97 -22.19 -8.33
CA GLU A 58 5.63 -22.66 -8.67
C GLU A 58 5.00 -21.65 -9.65
N GLY A 59 5.05 -21.93 -10.95
CA GLY A 59 4.43 -21.13 -12.01
C GLY A 59 3.26 -21.88 -12.65
N ILE A 60 2.26 -21.15 -13.15
CA ILE A 60 1.17 -21.74 -13.93
C ILE A 60 1.75 -22.15 -15.30
N VAL A 61 1.69 -23.44 -15.60
CA VAL A 61 1.93 -23.98 -16.95
C VAL A 61 0.56 -23.99 -17.65
N ASP A 62 0.43 -23.28 -18.76
CA ASP A 62 -0.73 -23.35 -19.67
C ASP A 62 -0.63 -24.56 -20.59
#